data_AF-A0A2W5D311-F1
#
_entry.id   AF-A0A2W5D311-F1
#
_cell.length_a   1.000
_cell.length_b   1.000
_cell.length_c   1.000
_cell.angle_alpha   90.00
_cell.angle_beta   90.00
_cell.angle_gamma   90.00
#
_symmetry.space_group_name_H-M   'P 1'
#
loop_
_entity.id
_entity.type
_entity.pdbx_description
1 polymer ?
#
loop_
_entity_poly.entity_id
_entity_poly.type
_entity_poly.pdbx_seq_one_letter_code
_entity_poly.pdbx_strand_id
1 'polypeptide(L)'
;MESPFQMISEVFQADYYVNFSIERLDGSVLLTLSNDDGVTVKRFIGADQWRNREKLERFIMSVQLGLAIENGEASPALLASMAQGAHSTSSQARN
;
A
#
# COMPACT_ATOMS: atom_id res chain seq x y z
N MET A 1 14.84 -13.37 4.04
CA MET A 1 14.45 -11.96 4.24
C MET A 1 13.95 -11.47 2.90
N GLU A 2 12.64 -11.30 2.75
CA GLU A 2 12.08 -10.68 1.55
C GLU A 2 12.39 -9.19 1.55
N SER A 3 12.84 -8.67 0.42
CA SER A 3 13.04 -7.23 0.25
C SER A 3 11.67 -6.54 0.29
N PRO A 4 11.54 -5.34 0.90
CA PRO A 4 10.32 -4.54 0.87
C PRO A 4 9.73 -4.39 -0.53
N PHE A 5 10.59 -4.18 -1.53
CA PHE A 5 10.18 -4.03 -2.92
C PHE A 5 9.70 -5.35 -3.54
N GLN A 6 10.25 -6.49 -3.10
CA GLN A 6 9.77 -7.81 -3.51
C GLN A 6 8.37 -8.06 -2.98
N MET A 7 8.12 -7.77 -1.69
CA MET A 7 6.78 -7.93 -1.10
C MET A 7 5.72 -7.11 -1.85
N ILE A 8 6.01 -5.85 -2.19
CA ILE A 8 5.10 -5.03 -3.00
C ILE A 8 4.93 -5.67 -4.39
N SER A 9 6.03 -6.06 -5.03
CA SER A 9 5.99 -6.65 -6.37
C SER A 9 5.15 -7.91 -6.39
N GLU A 10 5.34 -8.83 -5.44
CA GLU A 10 4.61 -10.10 -5.36
C GLU A 10 3.10 -9.91 -5.24
N VAL A 11 2.67 -8.86 -4.55
CA VAL A 11 1.25 -8.54 -4.38
C VAL A 11 0.61 -7.98 -5.65
N PHE A 12 1.33 -7.18 -6.44
CA PHE A 12 0.76 -6.45 -7.58
C PHE A 12 1.16 -7.00 -8.96
N GLN A 13 2.23 -7.79 -9.05
CA GLN A 13 2.80 -8.26 -10.33
C GLN A 13 1.88 -9.20 -11.11
N ALA A 14 0.85 -9.76 -10.47
CA ALA A 14 -0.11 -10.64 -11.15
C ALA A 14 -0.94 -9.88 -12.20
N ASP A 15 -1.32 -8.64 -11.89
CA ASP A 15 -2.26 -7.84 -12.69
C ASP A 15 -1.64 -6.52 -13.19
N TYR A 16 -0.54 -6.07 -12.59
CA TYR A 16 0.09 -4.78 -12.88
C TYR A 16 1.59 -4.89 -13.13
N TYR A 17 2.07 -4.07 -14.04
CA TYR A 17 3.49 -3.75 -14.16
C TYR A 17 3.91 -2.87 -12.99
N VAL A 18 4.81 -3.38 -12.15
CA VAL A 18 5.30 -2.71 -10.95
C VAL A 18 6.60 -1.99 -11.27
N ASN A 19 6.63 -0.66 -11.12
CA ASN A 19 7.82 0.14 -11.30
C ASN A 19 8.15 0.96 -10.04
N PHE A 20 9.42 0.95 -9.65
CA PHE A 20 9.96 1.79 -8.58
C PHE A 20 10.97 2.76 -9.17
N SER A 21 10.73 4.05 -8.98
CA SER A 21 11.63 5.12 -9.39
C SER A 21 12.14 5.88 -8.17
N ILE A 22 13.45 6.13 -8.08
CA ILE A 22 14.03 6.93 -6.99
C ILE A 22 13.82 8.41 -7.35
N GLU A 23 12.95 9.09 -6.59
CA GLU A 23 12.64 10.51 -6.84
C GLU A 23 13.57 11.46 -6.08
N ARG A 24 14.13 11.02 -4.94
CA ARG A 24 14.93 11.88 -4.08
C ARG A 24 16.11 11.12 -3.49
N LEU A 25 17.20 11.86 -3.25
CA LEU A 25 18.41 11.35 -2.59
C LEU A 25 18.18 10.91 -1.13
N ASP A 26 17.05 11.31 -0.54
CA ASP A 26 16.58 10.85 0.78
C ASP A 26 16.19 9.36 0.80
N GLY A 27 16.16 8.69 -0.36
CA GLY A 27 15.82 7.27 -0.47
C GLY A 27 14.31 7.01 -0.51
N SER A 28 13.53 8.05 -0.76
CA SER A 28 12.12 7.92 -1.12
C SER A 28 11.96 7.46 -2.56
N VAL A 29 10.95 6.63 -2.78
CA VAL A 29 10.67 6.04 -4.08
C VAL A 29 9.26 6.35 -4.52
N LEU A 30 9.04 6.36 -5.81
CA LEU A 30 7.74 6.44 -6.44
C LEU A 30 7.37 5.05 -6.93
N LEU A 31 6.30 4.51 -6.37
CA LEU A 31 5.64 3.34 -6.90
C LEU A 31 4.69 3.79 -8.01
N THR A 32 4.87 3.18 -9.18
CA THR A 32 3.92 3.28 -10.29
C THR A 32 3.42 1.88 -10.60
N LEU A 33 2.10 1.71 -10.55
CA LEU A 33 1.41 0.52 -11.04
C LEU A 33 0.71 0.91 -12.34
N SER A 34 0.98 0.14 -13.38
CA SER A 34 0.39 0.33 -14.70
C SER A 34 -0.07 -0.98 -15.28
N ASN A 35 -1.06 -0.94 -16.15
CA ASN A 35 -1.55 -2.06 -16.94
C ASN A 35 -1.58 -1.66 -18.42
N ASP A 36 -2.28 -2.43 -19.25
CA ASP A 36 -2.39 -2.18 -20.70
C ASP A 36 -3.08 -0.84 -21.04
N ASP A 37 -3.97 -0.35 -20.16
CA ASP A 37 -4.69 0.92 -20.31
C ASP A 37 -3.84 2.14 -19.90
N GLY A 38 -2.74 1.91 -19.18
CA GLY A 38 -1.80 2.95 -18.76
C GLY A 38 -1.50 2.92 -17.26
N VAL A 39 -1.25 4.09 -16.67
CA VAL A 39 -0.91 4.22 -15.24
C VAL A 39 -2.18 4.23 -14.40
N THR A 40 -2.38 3.19 -13.61
CA THR A 40 -3.52 3.07 -12.68
C THR A 40 -3.22 3.75 -11.35
N VAL A 41 -2.05 3.47 -10.76
CA VAL A 41 -1.69 4.02 -9.44
C VAL A 41 -0.31 4.64 -9.48
N LYS A 42 -0.21 5.82 -8.87
CA LYS A 42 1.06 6.49 -8.59
C LYS A 42 1.09 6.93 -7.14
N ARG A 43 2.06 6.40 -6.38
CA ARG A 43 2.18 6.64 -4.94
C ARG A 43 3.62 6.84 -4.53
N PHE A 44 3.86 7.89 -3.75
CA PHE A 44 5.15 8.14 -3.14
C PHE A 44 5.29 7.31 -1.87
N ILE A 45 6.46 6.70 -1.69
CA ILE A 45 6.81 5.89 -0.52
C ILE A 45 8.06 6.51 0.11
N GLY A 46 7.91 7.00 1.34
CA GLY A 46 9.04 7.53 2.09
C GLY A 46 10.04 6.45 2.49
N ALA A 47 11.30 6.83 2.73
CA ALA A 47 12.34 5.92 3.17
C ALA A 47 11.96 5.17 4.46
N ASP A 48 11.38 5.89 5.42
CA ASP A 48 10.87 5.32 6.66
C ASP A 48 9.68 4.35 6.46
N GLN A 49 8.86 4.53 5.42
CA GLN A 49 7.74 3.65 5.14
C GLN A 49 8.16 2.30 4.58
N TRP A 50 9.02 2.26 3.55
CA TRP A 50 9.46 0.98 2.97
C TRP A 50 10.48 0.26 3.86
N ARG A 51 11.21 0.97 4.72
CA ARG A 51 12.12 0.35 5.71
C ARG A 51 11.38 -0.24 6.90
N ASN A 52 10.18 0.22 7.21
CA ASN A 52 9.38 -0.28 8.33
C ASN A 52 8.29 -1.24 7.81
N ARG A 53 8.40 -2.52 8.21
CA ARG A 53 7.48 -3.57 7.74
C ARG A 53 6.01 -3.27 8.02
N GLU A 54 5.65 -2.79 9.21
CA GLU A 54 4.25 -2.50 9.52
C GLU A 54 3.70 -1.34 8.68
N LYS A 55 4.53 -0.32 8.44
CA LYS A 55 4.15 0.81 7.56
C LYS A 55 4.01 0.35 6.11
N LEU A 56 4.87 -0.55 5.67
CA LEU A 56 4.82 -1.15 4.35
C LEU A 56 3.56 -1.99 4.14
N GLU A 57 3.23 -2.87 5.09
CA GLU A 57 2.02 -3.69 5.02
C GLU A 57 0.75 -2.82 4.96
N ARG A 58 0.69 -1.75 5.78
CA ARG A 58 -0.40 -0.76 5.70
C ARG A 58 -0.45 -0.03 4.36
N PHE A 59 0.70 0.31 3.80
CA PHE A 59 0.80 0.93 2.49
C PHE A 59 0.25 0.00 1.39
N ILE A 60 0.67 -1.26 1.38
CA ILE A 60 0.21 -2.28 0.42
C ILE A 60 -1.31 -2.44 0.53
N MET A 61 -1.85 -2.61 1.74
CA MET A 61 -3.30 -2.71 1.95
C MET A 61 -4.04 -1.47 1.44
N SER A 62 -3.51 -0.26 1.69
CA SER A 62 -4.11 0.97 1.20
C SER A 62 -4.14 1.06 -0.33
N VAL A 63 -3.11 0.55 -1.02
CA VAL A 63 -3.06 0.53 -2.48
C VAL A 63 -4.01 -0.51 -3.05
N GLN A 64 -4.04 -1.73 -2.49
CA GLN A 64 -5.01 -2.76 -2.87
C GLN A 64 -6.46 -2.28 -2.73
N LEU A 65 -6.75 -1.57 -1.65
CA LEU A 65 -8.08 -1.00 -1.44
C LEU A 65 -8.42 0.05 -2.51
N GLY A 66 -7.48 0.96 -2.81
CA GLY A 66 -7.66 1.95 -3.88
C GLY A 66 -7.99 1.28 -5.21
N LEU A 67 -7.20 0.28 -5.59
CA LEU A 67 -7.41 -0.51 -6.80
C LEU A 67 -8.76 -1.25 -6.81
N ALA A 68 -9.14 -1.89 -5.69
CA ALA A 68 -10.42 -2.57 -5.59
C ALA A 68 -11.59 -1.59 -5.75
N ILE A 69 -11.48 -0.37 -5.22
CA ILE A 69 -12.51 0.66 -5.41
C ILE A 69 -12.57 1.08 -6.87
N GLU A 70 -11.41 1.33 -7.49
CA GLU A 70 -11.30 1.75 -8.90
C GLU A 70 -11.83 0.67 -9.86
N ASN A 71 -11.61 -0.61 -9.57
CA ASN A 71 -12.12 -1.74 -10.34
C ASN A 71 -13.59 -2.10 -10.03
N GLY A 72 -14.21 -1.47 -9.04
CA GLY A 72 -15.56 -1.80 -8.58
C GLY A 72 -15.67 -3.11 -7.78
N GLU A 73 -14.53 -3.68 -7.36
CA GLU A 73 -14.40 -4.93 -6.61
C GLU A 73 -14.37 -4.72 -5.07
N ALA A 74 -14.29 -3.47 -4.62
CA ALA A 74 -14.26 -3.14 -3.20
C ALA A 74 -15.57 -3.50 -2.50
N SER A 75 -15.57 -4.64 -1.83
CA SER A 75 -16.66 -5.01 -0.94
C SER A 75 -16.71 -4.06 0.27
N PRO A 76 -17.89 -3.53 0.65
CA PRO A 76 -18.04 -2.65 1.82
C PRO A 76 -17.53 -3.28 3.13
N ALA A 77 -17.48 -4.61 3.22
CA ALA A 77 -16.90 -5.34 4.34
C ALA A 77 -15.37 -5.15 4.47
N LEU A 78 -14.62 -5.15 3.36
CA LEU A 78 -13.17 -4.91 3.37
C LEU A 78 -12.86 -3.46 3.78
N LEU A 79 -13.66 -2.51 3.27
CA LEU A 79 -13.59 -1.10 3.65
C LEU A 79 -13.83 -0.90 5.17
N ALA A 80 -14.82 -1.59 5.73
CA ALA A 80 -15.15 -1.52 7.15
C ALA A 80 -14.05 -2.11 8.07
N SER A 81 -13.44 -3.24 7.69
CA SER A 81 -12.36 -3.85 8.46
C SER A 81 -11.10 -2.99 8.53
N MET A 82 -10.78 -2.26 7.46
CA MET A 82 -9.64 -1.34 7.43
C MET A 82 -9.87 -0.07 8.26
N ALA A 83 -11.11 0.43 8.33
CA ALA A 83 -11.48 1.54 9.21
C ALA A 83 -11.44 1.15 10.70
N GLN A 84 -11.75 -0.10 11.04
CA GLN A 84 -11.77 -0.60 12.41
C GLN A 84 -10.36 -0.87 12.97
N GLY A 85 -9.39 -1.22 12.13
CA GLY A 85 -7.97 -1.40 12.53
C GLY A 85 -7.29 -0.11 13.03
N ALA A 86 -7.86 1.07 12.76
CA ALA A 86 -7.39 2.35 13.28
C ALA A 86 -7.96 2.69 14.68
N HIS A 87 -8.92 1.91 15.21
CA HIS A 87 -9.59 2.21 16.48
C HIS A 87 -9.06 1.43 17.69
N SER A 88 -8.04 0.57 17.52
CA SER A 88 -7.48 -0.23 18.61
C SER A 88 -6.26 0.42 19.29
N THR A 89 -6.24 1.74 19.43
CA THR A 89 -5.34 2.44 20.37
C THR A 89 -6.06 3.57 21.08
N SER A 90 -6.96 3.24 21.99
CA SER A 90 -7.15 4.06 23.18
C SER A 90 -7.44 3.15 24.36
N SER A 91 -6.38 2.97 25.13
CA SER A 91 -6.33 2.29 26.41
C SER A 91 -7.32 2.93 27.39
N GLN A 92 -8.11 2.08 28.04
CA GLN A 92 -8.13 2.03 29.50
C GLN A 92 -8.18 3.39 30.22
N ALA A 93 -9.38 3.93 30.35
CA ALA A 93 -9.75 4.83 31.44
C ALA A 93 -11.15 4.41 31.89
N ARG A 94 -11.52 4.30 33.16
CA ARG A 94 -10.85 4.42 34.45
C ARG A 94 -11.97 4.08 35.44
N ASN A 95 -11.69 3.15 36.36
CA ASN A 95 -12.35 2.94 37.66
C ASN A 95 -13.89 2.95 37.73
#